data_AF-A0A1X7AGJ7-F1
#
_entry.id   AF-A0A1X7AGJ7-F1
#
_cell.length_a   1.000
_cell.length_b   1.000
_cell.length_c   1.000
_cell.angle_alpha   90.00
_cell.angle_beta   90.00
_cell.angle_gamma   90.00
#
_symmetry.space_group_name_H-M   'P 1'
#
loop_
_entity.id
_entity.type
_entity.pdbx_description
1 polymer ?
#
loop_
_entity_poly.entity_id
_entity_poly.type
_entity_poly.pdbx_seq_one_letter_code
_entity_poly.pdbx_strand_id
1 'polypeptide(L)'
;MSGLAIFTGVEVMFYWLGVLSLACVQGLVWLRWKLQSSWISLVVLAAGMGTMLFAAAWAISSILEKEPQSASMSMMVIMLPGLVLATLGGRLAWK
;
A
#
# COMPACT_ATOMS: atom_id res chain seq x y z
N MET A 1 -22.19 -3.22 -23.49
CA MET A 1 -20.97 -2.43 -23.24
C MET A 1 -20.91 -2.19 -21.75
N SER A 2 -20.11 -2.98 -21.02
CA SER A 2 -20.02 -2.95 -19.56
C SER A 2 -19.33 -1.65 -19.11
N GLY A 3 -19.78 -1.08 -17.98
CA GLY A 3 -19.34 0.24 -17.46
C GLY A 3 -17.85 0.42 -17.12
N LEU A 4 -16.99 -0.52 -17.53
CA LEU A 4 -15.53 -0.42 -17.46
C LEU A 4 -14.93 0.46 -18.58
N ALA A 5 -15.70 0.80 -19.63
CA ALA A 5 -15.20 1.59 -20.76
C ALA A 5 -15.07 3.11 -20.48
N ILE A 6 -15.50 3.59 -19.31
CA ILE A 6 -15.47 5.03 -18.96
C ILE A 6 -14.17 5.40 -18.20
N PHE A 7 -13.48 4.42 -17.61
CA PHE A 7 -12.29 4.66 -16.80
C PHE A 7 -11.03 4.22 -17.57
N THR A 8 -10.02 5.10 -17.67
CA THR A 8 -8.69 4.72 -18.17
C THR A 8 -7.92 3.98 -17.08
N GLY A 9 -6.72 3.47 -17.41
CA GLY A 9 -5.87 2.76 -16.45
C GLY A 9 -5.51 3.60 -15.21
N VAL A 10 -5.44 4.93 -15.35
CA VAL A 10 -5.09 5.85 -14.25
C VAL A 10 -6.23 5.99 -13.24
N GLU A 11 -7.48 6.13 -13.69
CA GLU A 11 -8.62 6.25 -12.78
C GLU A 11 -8.85 4.96 -12.01
N VAL A 12 -8.68 3.80 -12.68
CA VAL A 12 -8.74 2.50 -12.01
C VAL A 12 -7.66 2.36 -10.95
N MET A 13 -6.44 2.84 -11.24
CA MET A 13 -5.34 2.87 -10.26
C MET A 13 -5.71 3.72 -9.04
N PHE A 14 -6.16 4.96 -9.23
CA PHE A 14 -6.51 5.84 -8.11
C PHE A 14 -7.71 5.34 -7.31
N TYR A 15 -8.71 4.76 -7.96
CA TYR A 15 -9.84 4.12 -7.28
C TYR A 15 -9.35 3.04 -6.31
N TRP A 16 -8.53 2.09 -6.80
CA TRP A 16 -8.00 1.02 -5.95
C TRP A 16 -7.02 1.51 -4.90
N LEU A 17 -6.20 2.52 -5.22
CA LEU A 17 -5.30 3.13 -4.25
C LEU A 17 -6.08 3.77 -3.09
N GLY A 18 -7.21 4.43 -3.39
CA GLY A 18 -8.11 4.98 -2.38
C GLY A 18 -8.75 3.91 -1.50
N VAL A 19 -9.27 2.84 -2.12
CA VAL A 19 -9.85 1.69 -1.40
C VAL A 19 -8.82 1.04 -0.48
N LEU A 20 -7.60 0.77 -0.97
CA LEU A 20 -6.54 0.15 -0.19
C LEU A 20 -6.03 1.08 0.93
N SER A 21 -5.89 2.37 0.66
CA SER A 21 -5.49 3.36 1.67
C SER A 21 -6.50 3.42 2.81
N LEU A 22 -7.80 3.43 2.49
CA LEU A 22 -8.87 3.38 3.48
C LEU A 22 -8.80 2.09 4.30
N ALA A 23 -8.63 0.93 3.65
CA ALA A 23 -8.48 -0.35 4.33
C ALA A 23 -7.27 -0.37 5.28
N CYS A 24 -6.13 0.20 4.87
CA CYS A 24 -4.95 0.33 5.72
C CYS A 24 -5.23 1.19 6.95
N VAL A 25 -5.86 2.35 6.79
CA VAL A 25 -6.22 3.23 7.93
C VAL A 25 -7.21 2.54 8.87
N GLN A 26 -8.26 1.93 8.32
CA GLN A 26 -9.24 1.19 9.13
C GLN A 26 -8.60 0.02 9.87
N GLY A 27 -7.68 -0.71 9.24
CA GLY A 27 -6.90 -1.77 9.88
C GLY A 27 -6.06 -1.27 11.06
N LEU A 28 -5.38 -0.13 10.92
CA LEU A 28 -4.61 0.50 12.00
C LEU A 28 -5.50 0.93 13.17
N VAL A 29 -6.64 1.57 12.89
CA VAL A 29 -7.61 1.97 13.91
C VAL A 29 -8.17 0.75 14.63
N TRP A 30 -8.50 -0.31 13.89
CA TRP A 30 -8.98 -1.56 14.46
C TRP A 30 -7.94 -2.21 15.37
N LEU A 31 -6.67 -2.29 14.94
CA LEU A 31 -5.57 -2.80 15.77
C LEU A 31 -5.43 -2.00 17.06
N ARG A 32 -5.49 -0.67 16.99
CA ARG A 32 -5.42 0.20 18.17
C ARG A 32 -6.56 -0.06 19.14
N TRP A 33 -7.79 -0.19 18.65
CA TRP A 33 -8.96 -0.31 19.51
C TRP A 33 -9.16 -1.71 20.07
N LYS A 34 -8.93 -2.76 19.26
CA LYS A 34 -9.19 -4.15 19.65
C LYS A 34 -8.02 -4.83 20.32
N LEU A 35 -6.80 -4.59 19.84
CA LEU A 35 -5.59 -5.24 20.37
C LEU A 35 -4.79 -4.32 21.29
N GLN A 36 -5.20 -3.05 21.47
CA GLN A 36 -4.47 -2.06 22.26
C GLN A 36 -3.00 -1.91 21.82
N SER A 37 -2.71 -2.22 20.55
CA SER A 37 -1.34 -2.22 20.02
C SER A 37 -0.63 -0.89 20.29
N SER A 38 0.67 -0.97 20.54
CA SER A 38 1.49 0.20 20.85
C SER A 38 1.55 1.18 19.68
N TRP A 39 1.68 2.48 19.98
CA TRP A 39 1.82 3.51 18.94
C TRP A 39 3.04 3.29 18.05
N ILE A 40 4.15 2.79 18.60
CA ILE A 40 5.36 2.47 17.84
C ILE A 40 5.05 1.39 16.80
N SER A 41 4.38 0.31 17.19
CA SER A 41 3.96 -0.75 16.27
C SER A 41 3.08 -0.21 15.14
N LEU A 42 2.08 0.62 15.48
CA LEU A 42 1.16 1.19 14.50
C LEU A 42 1.87 2.13 13.52
N VAL A 43 2.82 2.95 13.98
CA VAL A 43 3.60 3.84 13.12
C VAL A 43 4.50 3.03 12.17
N VAL A 44 5.18 1.99 12.67
CA VAL A 44 6.02 1.12 11.83
C VAL A 44 5.18 0.37 10.79
N LEU A 45 4.02 -0.15 11.20
CA LEU A 45 3.08 -0.82 10.31
C LEU A 45 2.52 0.14 9.25
N ALA A 46 2.14 1.36 9.65
CA ALA A 46 1.66 2.40 8.74
C ALA A 46 2.73 2.80 7.73
N ALA A 47 3.99 2.97 8.16
CA ALA A 47 5.10 3.28 7.28
C ALA A 47 5.33 2.15 6.25
N GLY A 48 5.27 0.90 6.68
CA GLY A 48 5.36 -0.26 5.78
C GLY A 48 4.24 -0.30 4.75
N MET A 49 2.98 -0.20 5.20
CA MET A 49 1.82 -0.18 4.31
C MET A 49 1.84 1.00 3.34
N GLY A 50 2.17 2.20 3.81
CA GLY A 50 2.29 3.38 2.95
C GLY A 50 3.38 3.22 1.88
N THR A 51 4.53 2.63 2.25
CA THR A 51 5.62 2.34 1.31
C THR A 51 5.19 1.31 0.25
N MET A 52 4.43 0.27 0.65
CA MET A 52 3.90 -0.73 -0.28
C MET A 52 2.87 -0.13 -1.25
N LEU A 53 1.96 0.72 -0.76
CA LEU A 53 0.98 1.41 -1.58
C LEU A 53 1.66 2.34 -2.59
N PHE A 54 2.68 3.08 -2.15
CA PHE A 54 3.49 3.92 -3.01
C PHE A 54 4.22 3.11 -4.09
N ALA A 55 4.84 1.98 -3.73
CA ALA A 55 5.51 1.10 -4.70
C ALA A 55 4.56 0.57 -5.78
N ALA A 56 3.34 0.18 -5.39
CA ALA A 56 2.31 -0.29 -6.30
C ALA A 56 1.80 0.83 -7.22
N ALA A 57 1.53 2.02 -6.67
CA ALA A 57 1.11 3.17 -7.46
C ALA A 57 2.20 3.57 -8.48
N TRP A 58 3.46 3.59 -8.06
CA TRP A 58 4.60 3.88 -8.92
C TRP A 58 4.75 2.85 -10.04
N ALA A 59 4.58 1.56 -9.72
CA ALA A 59 4.67 0.49 -10.70
C ALA A 59 3.61 0.64 -11.80
N ILE A 60 2.35 0.88 -11.40
CA ILE A 60 1.23 1.03 -12.33
C ILE A 60 1.41 2.29 -13.18
N SER A 61 1.79 3.43 -12.59
CA SER A 61 2.08 4.67 -13.34
C SER A 61 3.18 4.46 -14.37
N SER A 62 4.29 3.81 -13.97
CA SER A 62 5.42 3.54 -14.86
C SER A 62 5.03 2.65 -16.04
N ILE A 63 4.15 1.66 -15.83
CA ILE A 63 3.63 0.82 -16.92
C ILE A 63 2.78 1.66 -17.90
N LEU A 64 1.91 2.53 -17.38
CA LEU A 64 1.05 3.40 -18.19
C LEU A 64 1.87 4.43 -18.99
N GLU A 65 3.01 4.87 -18.44
CA GLU A 65 3.99 5.76 -19.06
C GLU A 65 4.94 5.04 -20.03
N LYS A 66 4.81 3.71 -20.21
CA LYS A 66 5.65 2.85 -21.06
C LYS A 66 7.10 2.71 -20.58
N GLU A 67 7.33 2.82 -19.28
CA GLU A 67 8.63 2.65 -18.61
C GLU A 67 8.65 1.41 -17.69
N PRO A 68 8.60 0.18 -18.23
CA PRO A 68 8.46 -1.05 -17.42
C PRO A 68 9.67 -1.35 -16.51
N GLN A 69 10.85 -0.81 -16.85
CA GLN A 69 12.03 -0.93 -16.01
C GLN A 69 11.86 -0.16 -14.69
N SER A 70 11.29 1.04 -14.74
CA SER A 70 10.94 1.83 -13.55
C SER A 70 9.93 1.06 -12.67
N ALA A 71 8.95 0.40 -13.28
CA ALA A 71 7.98 -0.41 -12.55
C ALA A 71 8.63 -1.60 -11.81
N SER A 72 9.60 -2.26 -12.45
CA SER A 72 10.34 -3.36 -11.82
C SER A 72 11.20 -2.86 -10.66
N MET A 73 11.83 -1.70 -10.81
CA MET A 73 12.62 -1.07 -9.75
C MET A 73 11.76 -0.68 -8.55
N SER A 74 10.55 -0.16 -8.72
CA SER A 74 9.68 0.13 -7.57
C SER A 74 9.28 -1.15 -6.82
N MET A 75 9.00 -2.23 -7.54
CA MET A 75 8.64 -3.52 -6.94
C MET A 75 9.80 -4.21 -6.23
N MET A 76 11.05 -3.96 -6.62
CA MET A 76 12.21 -4.55 -5.95
C MET A 76 12.77 -3.66 -4.85
N VAL A 77 12.93 -2.36 -5.12
CA VAL A 77 13.68 -1.45 -4.25
C VAL A 77 12.78 -0.77 -3.22
N ILE A 78 11.49 -0.57 -3.52
CA ILE A 78 10.57 0.15 -2.64
C ILE A 78 9.63 -0.81 -1.92
N MET A 79 9.03 -1.76 -2.66
CA MET A 79 8.08 -2.72 -2.07
C MET A 79 8.75 -3.63 -1.03
N LEU A 80 9.98 -4.10 -1.25
CA LEU A 80 10.67 -5.00 -0.31
C LEU A 80 10.90 -4.35 1.07
N PRO A 81 11.48 -3.13 1.18
CA PRO A 81 11.54 -2.43 2.47
C PRO A 81 10.16 -2.21 3.10
N GLY A 82 9.14 -1.88 2.30
CA GLY A 82 7.77 -1.74 2.76
C GLY A 82 7.23 -3.02 3.40
N LEU A 83 7.45 -4.18 2.77
CA LEU A 83 7.07 -5.50 3.28
C LEU A 83 7.80 -5.82 4.59
N VAL A 84 9.09 -5.50 4.69
CA VAL A 84 9.87 -5.71 5.92
C VAL A 84 9.27 -4.87 7.06
N LEU A 85 9.04 -3.58 6.84
CA LEU A 85 8.45 -2.70 7.84
C LEU A 85 7.03 -3.13 8.24
N ALA A 86 6.19 -3.48 7.27
CA ALA A 86 4.82 -3.94 7.55
C ALA A 86 4.83 -5.24 8.38
N THR A 87 5.72 -6.18 8.05
CA THR A 87 5.87 -7.44 8.79
C THR A 87 6.37 -7.18 10.21
N LEU A 88 7.38 -6.31 10.38
CA LEU A 88 7.89 -5.94 11.70
C LEU A 88 6.83 -5.23 12.54
N GLY A 89 6.15 -4.22 11.98
CA GLY A 89 5.07 -3.49 12.65
C GLY A 89 3.93 -4.41 13.07
N GLY A 90 3.51 -5.33 12.18
CA GLY A 90 2.49 -6.33 12.47
C GLY A 90 2.89 -7.31 13.56
N ARG A 91 4.14 -7.78 13.57
CA ARG A 91 4.68 -8.62 14.66
C ARG A 91 4.73 -7.89 16.00
N LEU A 92 5.01 -6.59 15.99
CA LEU A 92 4.96 -5.76 17.20
C LEU A 92 3.53 -5.44 17.66
N ALA A 93 2.55 -5.54 16.75
CA ALA A 93 1.13 -5.26 17.07
C ALA A 93 0.46 -6.43 17.79
N TRP A 94 0.97 -7.64 17.57
CA TRP A 94 0.43 -8.91 18.06
C TRP A 94 1.10 -9.44 19.34
N LYS A 95 2.08 -8.70 19.88
CA LYS A 95 2.70 -8.97 21.18
C LYS A 95 2.03 -8.12 22.25
#